data_AF-A0A3B8Y6I6-F1
#
_entry.id   AF-A0A3B8Y6I6-F1
#
_cell.length_a   1.000
_cell.length_b   1.000
_cell.length_c   1.000
_cell.angle_alpha   90.00
_cell.angle_beta   90.00
_cell.angle_gamma   90.00
#
_symmetry.space_group_name_H-M   'P 1'
#
loop_
_entity.id
_entity.type
_entity.pdbx_description
1 polymer ?
#
loop_
_entity_poly.entity_id
_entity_poly.type
_entity_poly.pdbx_seq_one_letter_code
_entity_poly.pdbx_strand_id
1 'polypeptide(L)'
;YRQPFKTASSRYQALQKEWSFLLTNKKLLMEDSNLKAWSSKSNELGVALNKLSNQPSRSNLLAAKTQLKQFEQQFPKWMGQHKRNYSYQVKTWSNRLETLDKLLSYGERVVLKIK
;
A
#
# COMPACT_ATOMS: atom_id res chain seq x y z
N TYR A 1 2.69 22.24 9.35
CA TYR A 1 2.53 21.02 10.19
C TYR A 1 2.85 19.77 9.38
N ARG A 2 3.58 18.81 9.94
CA ARG A 2 3.93 17.55 9.25
C ARG A 2 2.73 16.59 9.31
N GLN A 3 2.26 16.08 8.16
CA GLN A 3 1.08 15.20 8.06
C GLN A 3 1.41 13.81 7.47
N PRO A 4 2.35 13.05 8.06
CA PRO A 4 2.87 11.81 7.47
C PRO A 4 1.81 10.74 7.22
N PHE A 5 0.83 10.56 8.11
CA PHE A 5 -0.25 9.59 7.91
C PHE A 5 -1.18 9.98 6.75
N LYS A 6 -1.51 11.27 6.61
CA LYS A 6 -2.28 11.76 5.47
C LYS A 6 -1.52 11.60 4.15
N THR A 7 -0.21 11.86 4.16
CA THR A 7 0.67 11.63 3.02
C THR A 7 0.73 10.15 2.64
N ALA A 8 0.86 9.24 3.61
CA ALA A 8 0.87 7.80 3.35
C ALA A 8 -0.45 7.33 2.72
N SER A 9 -1.59 7.72 3.30
CA SER A 9 -2.93 7.42 2.77
C SER A 9 -3.09 7.93 1.33
N SER A 10 -2.73 9.20 1.06
CA SER A 10 -2.85 9.79 -0.28
C SER A 10 -1.94 9.11 -1.32
N ARG A 11 -0.70 8.77 -0.94
CA ARG A 11 0.25 8.06 -1.82
C ARG A 11 -0.23 6.65 -2.17
N TYR A 12 -0.83 5.96 -1.21
CA TYR A 12 -1.41 4.64 -1.45
C TYR A 12 -2.66 4.71 -2.33
N GLN A 13 -3.55 5.69 -2.11
CA GLN A 13 -4.70 5.92 -3.00
C GLN A 13 -4.26 6.19 -4.44
N ALA A 14 -3.14 6.91 -4.64
CA ALA A 14 -2.57 7.10 -5.98
C ALA A 14 -2.08 5.78 -6.60
N LEU A 15 -1.47 4.87 -5.83
CA LEU A 15 -1.14 3.51 -6.29
C LEU A 15 -2.40 2.75 -6.69
N GLN A 16 -3.45 2.78 -5.87
CA GLN A 16 -4.72 2.09 -6.17
C GLN A 16 -5.35 2.60 -7.47
N LYS A 17 -5.34 3.92 -7.70
CA LYS A 17 -5.84 4.51 -8.95
C LYS A 17 -5.02 4.06 -10.16
N GLU A 18 -3.69 4.02 -10.04
CA GLU A 18 -2.81 3.54 -11.10
C GLU A 18 -3.08 2.06 -11.44
N TRP A 19 -3.17 1.19 -10.43
CA TRP A 19 -3.49 -0.22 -10.66
C TRP A 19 -4.89 -0.41 -11.24
N SER A 20 -5.88 0.33 -10.74
CA SER A 20 -7.24 0.31 -11.28
C SER A 20 -7.27 0.74 -12.74
N PHE A 21 -6.52 1.78 -13.10
CA PHE A 21 -6.39 2.21 -14.49
C PHE A 21 -5.81 1.09 -15.37
N LEU A 22 -4.75 0.41 -14.91
CA LEU A 22 -4.17 -0.69 -15.66
C LEU A 22 -5.11 -1.89 -15.76
N LEU A 23 -5.90 -2.19 -14.73
CA LEU A 23 -6.91 -3.25 -14.76
C LEU A 23 -8.03 -2.96 -15.75
N THR A 24 -8.61 -1.75 -15.68
CA THR A 24 -9.69 -1.33 -16.60
C THR A 24 -9.23 -1.37 -18.06
N ASN A 25 -7.96 -1.08 -18.33
CA ASN A 25 -7.36 -1.14 -19.66
C ASN A 25 -6.79 -2.52 -20.04
N LYS A 26 -7.00 -3.56 -19.22
CA LYS A 26 -6.44 -4.92 -19.42
C LYS A 26 -4.91 -4.95 -19.58
N LYS A 27 -4.21 -4.00 -18.97
CA LYS A 27 -2.73 -3.86 -19.00
C LYS A 27 -2.05 -4.43 -17.74
N LEU A 28 -2.79 -4.62 -16.65
CA LEU A 28 -2.28 -5.33 -15.48
C LEU A 28 -2.41 -6.84 -15.72
N LEU A 29 -1.27 -7.53 -15.84
CA LEU A 29 -1.23 -8.96 -16.11
C LEU A 29 -1.19 -9.72 -14.78
N MET A 30 -2.30 -10.34 -14.41
CA MET A 30 -2.43 -11.07 -13.15
C MET A 30 -3.39 -12.24 -13.33
N GLU A 31 -3.07 -13.39 -12.76
CA GLU A 31 -3.97 -14.55 -12.70
C GLU A 31 -5.23 -14.22 -11.89
N ASP A 32 -6.40 -14.71 -12.31
CA ASP A 32 -7.69 -14.40 -11.65
C ASP A 32 -7.70 -14.76 -10.16
N SER A 33 -7.05 -15.88 -9.79
CA SER A 33 -6.89 -16.32 -8.40
C SER A 33 -6.12 -15.30 -7.56
N ASN A 34 -5.06 -14.70 -8.14
CA ASN A 34 -4.27 -13.65 -7.53
C ASN A 34 -5.03 -12.32 -7.50
N LEU A 35 -5.79 -12.01 -8.55
CA LEU A 35 -6.55 -10.75 -8.67
C LEU A 35 -7.55 -10.57 -7.52
N LYS A 36 -8.31 -11.62 -7.19
CA LYS A 36 -9.28 -11.57 -6.08
C LYS A 36 -8.59 -11.32 -4.74
N ALA A 37 -7.50 -12.05 -4.47
CA ALA A 37 -6.74 -11.92 -3.23
C ALA A 37 -6.07 -10.54 -3.10
N TRP A 38 -5.42 -10.09 -4.18
CA TRP A 38 -4.80 -8.77 -4.26
C TRP A 38 -5.81 -7.65 -4.06
N SER A 39 -6.99 -7.72 -4.70
CA SER A 39 -8.03 -6.70 -4.60
C SER A 39 -8.54 -6.56 -3.16
N SER A 40 -8.83 -7.68 -2.48
CA SER A 40 -9.24 -7.68 -1.07
C SER A 40 -8.18 -7.03 -0.19
N LYS A 41 -6.93 -7.50 -0.28
CA LYS A 41 -5.84 -7.00 0.54
C LYS A 41 -5.48 -5.54 0.24
N SER A 42 -5.64 -5.13 -1.02
CA SER A 42 -5.47 -3.75 -1.45
C SER A 42 -6.48 -2.83 -0.77
N ASN A 43 -7.75 -3.25 -0.72
CA ASN A 43 -8.82 -2.51 -0.07
C ASN A 43 -8.65 -2.47 1.45
N GLU A 44 -8.31 -3.60 2.09
CA GLU A 44 -8.03 -3.67 3.53
C GLU A 44 -6.93 -2.70 3.95
N LEU A 45 -5.81 -2.67 3.21
CA LEU A 45 -4.72 -1.73 3.45
C LEU A 45 -5.17 -0.27 3.25
N GLY A 46 -5.94 0.02 2.20
CA GLY A 46 -6.46 1.36 1.93
C GLY A 46 -7.36 1.87 3.06
N VAL A 47 -8.25 1.02 3.56
CA VAL A 47 -9.13 1.33 4.71
C VAL A 47 -8.29 1.59 5.97
N ALA A 48 -7.30 0.76 6.25
CA ALA A 48 -6.44 0.93 7.43
C ALA A 48 -5.64 2.25 7.38
N LEU A 49 -5.05 2.58 6.22
CA LEU A 49 -4.33 3.84 6.02
C LEU A 49 -5.24 5.06 6.12
N ASN A 50 -6.45 4.99 5.56
CA ASN A 50 -7.43 6.07 5.66
C ASN A 50 -7.91 6.28 7.10
N LYS A 51 -8.19 5.19 7.83
CA LYS A 51 -8.56 5.25 9.25
C LYS A 51 -7.43 5.88 10.08
N LEU A 52 -6.18 5.47 9.86
CA LEU A 52 -5.03 6.08 10.53
C LEU A 52 -4.86 7.56 10.18
N SER A 53 -5.10 7.97 8.94
CA SER A 53 -4.98 9.38 8.55
C SER A 53 -6.04 10.27 9.19
N ASN A 54 -7.26 9.76 9.39
CA ASN A 54 -8.37 10.50 9.99
C ASN A 54 -8.35 10.46 11.53
N GLN A 55 -7.88 9.34 12.10
CA GLN A 55 -7.82 9.12 13.54
C GLN A 55 -6.45 8.54 13.93
N PRO A 56 -5.41 9.40 14.06
CA PRO A 56 -4.10 8.96 14.50
C PRO A 56 -4.14 8.34 15.90
N SER A 57 -3.79 7.06 16.01
CA SER A 57 -3.67 6.35 17.29
C SER A 57 -2.68 5.18 17.18
N ARG A 58 -2.16 4.70 18.31
CA ARG A 58 -1.26 3.54 18.34
C ARG A 58 -1.91 2.28 17.76
N SER A 59 -3.19 2.05 18.08
CA SER A 59 -3.96 0.91 17.57
C SER A 59 -4.14 0.98 16.04
N ASN A 60 -4.55 2.14 15.52
CA ASN A 60 -4.70 2.32 14.07
C ASN A 60 -3.34 2.24 13.33
N LEU A 61 -2.25 2.69 13.96
CA LEU A 61 -0.90 2.57 13.40
C LEU A 61 -0.47 1.10 13.30
N LEU A 62 -0.67 0.34 14.37
CA LEU A 62 -0.36 -1.09 14.39
C LEU A 62 -1.17 -1.84 13.32
N ALA A 63 -2.45 -1.54 13.19
CA ALA A 63 -3.30 -2.12 12.16
C ALA A 63 -2.79 -1.79 10.75
N ALA A 64 -2.46 -0.53 10.46
CA ALA A 64 -1.94 -0.12 9.16
C ALA A 64 -0.59 -0.77 8.82
N LYS A 65 0.37 -0.79 9.77
CA LYS A 65 1.67 -1.47 9.60
C LYS A 65 1.50 -2.97 9.36
N THR A 66 0.56 -3.61 10.07
CA THR A 66 0.28 -5.05 9.90
C THR A 66 -0.26 -5.34 8.51
N GLN A 67 -1.25 -4.57 8.05
CA GLN A 67 -1.81 -4.72 6.70
C GLN A 67 -0.77 -4.43 5.62
N LEU A 68 0.07 -3.40 5.80
CA LEU A 68 1.13 -3.07 4.84
C LEU A 68 2.13 -4.22 4.71
N LYS A 69 2.62 -4.75 5.83
CA LYS A 69 3.55 -5.87 5.85
C LYS A 69 2.99 -7.11 5.17
N GLN A 70 1.73 -7.46 5.47
CA GLN A 70 1.05 -8.59 4.82
C GLN A 70 0.90 -8.37 3.31
N PHE A 71 0.56 -7.15 2.90
CA PHE A 71 0.43 -6.80 1.48
C PHE A 71 1.78 -6.91 0.76
N GLU A 72 2.84 -6.33 1.32
CA GLU A 72 4.20 -6.38 0.75
C GLU A 72 4.74 -7.80 0.62
N GLN A 73 4.46 -8.68 1.58
CA GLN A 73 4.86 -10.09 1.52
C GLN A 73 4.23 -10.85 0.35
N GLN A 74 2.96 -10.56 0.02
CA GLN A 74 2.24 -11.23 -1.06
C GLN A 74 2.42 -10.53 -2.42
N PHE A 75 2.84 -9.27 -2.43
CA PHE A 75 2.96 -8.44 -3.63
C PHE A 75 3.80 -9.07 -4.75
N PRO A 76 5.00 -9.65 -4.50
CA PRO A 76 5.79 -10.28 -5.55
C PRO A 76 5.09 -11.47 -6.22
N LYS A 77 4.29 -12.23 -5.46
CA LYS A 77 3.51 -13.36 -5.98
C LYS A 77 2.43 -12.86 -6.93
N TRP A 78 1.63 -11.89 -6.51
CA TRP A 78 0.55 -11.34 -7.35
C TRP A 78 1.08 -10.67 -8.62
N MET A 79 2.18 -9.94 -8.51
CA MET A 79 2.78 -9.24 -9.66
C MET A 79 3.69 -10.13 -10.51
N GLY A 80 3.82 -11.43 -10.20
CA GLY A 80 4.75 -12.32 -10.86
C GLY A 80 4.59 -12.38 -12.38
N GLN A 81 3.35 -12.45 -12.88
CA GLN A 81 3.07 -12.46 -14.31
C GLN A 81 3.39 -11.11 -14.96
N HIS A 82 2.93 -10.00 -14.39
CA HIS A 82 3.22 -8.66 -14.89
C HIS A 82 4.72 -8.34 -14.91
N LYS A 83 5.45 -8.77 -13.88
CA LYS A 83 6.89 -8.53 -13.71
C LYS A 83 7.72 -9.10 -14.87
N ARG A 84 7.25 -10.16 -15.54
CA ARG A 84 7.97 -10.76 -16.69
C ARG A 84 8.17 -9.76 -17.83
N ASN A 85 7.19 -8.89 -18.06
CA ASN A 85 7.22 -7.89 -19.13
C ASN A 85 7.50 -6.47 -18.60
N TYR A 86 7.14 -6.18 -17.34
CA TYR A 86 7.14 -4.84 -16.76
C TYR A 86 7.91 -4.79 -15.42
N SER A 87 9.10 -5.38 -15.38
CA SER A 87 9.91 -5.55 -14.17
C SER A 87 10.20 -4.23 -13.43
N TYR A 88 10.54 -3.18 -14.17
CA TYR A 88 10.81 -1.84 -13.63
C TYR A 88 9.57 -1.22 -12.96
N GLN A 89 8.39 -1.38 -13.54
CA GLN A 89 7.14 -0.86 -12.98
C GLN A 89 6.81 -1.56 -11.67
N VAL A 90 6.93 -2.89 -11.62
CA VAL A 90 6.73 -3.68 -10.39
C VAL A 90 7.73 -3.29 -9.30
N LYS A 91 9.00 -3.06 -9.65
CA LYS A 91 10.01 -2.57 -8.69
C LYS A 91 9.67 -1.18 -8.17
N THR A 92 9.19 -0.29 -9.04
CA THR A 92 8.74 1.05 -8.66
C THR A 92 7.58 0.99 -7.67
N TRP A 93 6.60 0.11 -7.89
CA TRP A 93 5.51 -0.10 -6.94
C TRP A 93 5.99 -0.65 -5.60
N SER A 94 6.90 -1.63 -5.59
CA SER A 94 7.52 -2.15 -4.37
C SER A 94 8.21 -1.03 -3.57
N ASN A 95 9.02 -0.20 -4.22
CA ASN A 95 9.70 0.92 -3.57
C ASN A 95 8.71 1.96 -3.01
N ARG A 96 7.57 2.16 -3.69
CA ARG A 96 6.51 3.04 -3.21
C ARG A 96 5.80 2.47 -1.99
N LEU A 97 5.60 1.15 -1.90
CA LEU A 97 5.09 0.47 -0.71
C LEU A 97 6.07 0.61 0.48
N GLU A 98 7.37 0.36 0.26
CA GLU A 98 8.41 0.56 1.28
C GLU A 98 8.45 2.02 1.79
N THR A 99 8.16 2.98 0.92
CA THR A 99 8.07 4.40 1.30
C THR A 99 6.88 4.66 2.24
N LEU A 100 5.79 3.90 2.14
CA LEU A 100 4.69 3.99 3.09
C LEU A 100 5.14 3.57 4.47
N ASP A 101 5.90 2.48 4.61
CA ASP A 101 6.43 2.05 5.91
C ASP A 101 7.30 3.15 6.56
N LYS A 102 8.18 3.77 5.77
CA LYS A 102 9.00 4.91 6.23
C LYS A 102 8.13 6.07 6.71
N LEU A 103 7.03 6.39 6.02
CA LEU A 103 6.08 7.42 6.42
C LEU A 103 5.32 7.05 7.71
N LEU A 104 4.93 5.78 7.87
CA LEU A 104 4.27 5.29 9.08
C LEU A 104 5.20 5.37 10.29
N SER A 105 6.43 4.87 10.16
CA SER A 105 7.48 4.92 11.19
C SER A 105 7.94 6.35 11.50
N TYR A 106 7.84 7.25 10.53
CA TYR A 106 8.07 8.67 10.76
C TYR A 106 6.90 9.32 11.51
N GLY A 107 5.66 9.02 11.15
CA GLY A 107 4.46 9.50 11.83
C GLY A 107 4.33 9.03 13.27
N GLU A 108 4.75 7.80 13.56
CA GLU A 108 4.88 7.27 14.92
C GLU A 108 5.71 8.20 15.81
N ARG A 109 6.88 8.63 15.33
CA ARG A 109 7.81 9.48 16.08
C ARG A 109 7.32 10.91 16.25
N VAL A 110 6.66 11.49 15.23
CA VAL A 110 6.39 12.95 15.22
C VAL A 110 4.95 13.33 15.48
N VAL A 111 3.99 12.44 15.18
CA VAL A 111 2.56 12.67 15.44
C VAL A 111 2.15 11.99 16.73
N LEU A 112 2.50 10.72 16.90
CA LEU A 112 2.12 9.96 18.10
C LEU A 112 3.13 10.08 19.23
N LYS A 113 4.35 10.54 18.94
CA LYS A 113 5.46 10.70 19.91
C LYS A 113 5.74 9.42 20.69
N ILE A 114 5.60 8.27 20.04
CA ILE A 114 5.91 6.96 20.60
C ILE A 114 7.42 6.73 20.45
N LYS A 115 8.09 6.39 21.55
CA LYS A 115 9.52 6.04 21.60
C LYS A 115 9.72 4.56 21.27
#